data_AF-A0A7Y5Q1I3-F1
#
_entry.id   AF-A0A7Y5Q1I3-F1
#
_cell.length_a   1.000
_cell.length_b   1.000
_cell.length_c   1.000
_cell.angle_alpha   90.00
_cell.angle_beta   90.00
_cell.angle_gamma   90.00
#
_symmetry.space_group_name_H-M   'P 1'
#
loop_
_entity.id
_entity.type
_entity.pdbx_description
1 polymer ?
#
loop_
_entity_poly.entity_id
_entity_poly.type
_entity_poly.pdbx_seq_one_letter_code
_entity_poly.pdbx_strand_id
1 'polypeptide(L)'
;LAEMRRALKPGAPLAILELEPHSEAWMRDTLGDLHLGLEPAAVVAALRRAGFDDVHVEPIDDHYTPRRPDPKRSDPAELPLYLVRAFAPGRP
;
A
#
# COMPACT_ATOMS: atom_id res chain seq x y z
N LEU A 1 -0.91 8.10 8.75
CA LEU A 1 0.42 7.73 9.30
C LEU A 1 0.65 8.21 10.74
N ALA A 2 0.40 9.49 11.08
CA ALA A 2 0.55 9.97 12.47
C ALA A 2 -0.27 9.14 13.48
N GLU A 3 -1.51 8.79 13.14
CA GLU A 3 -2.35 7.92 13.97
C GLU A 3 -1.80 6.49 14.11
N MET A 4 -1.19 5.93 13.06
CA MET A 4 -0.53 4.62 13.15
C MET A 4 0.66 4.69 14.12
N ARG A 5 1.47 5.75 14.02
CA ARG A 5 2.58 5.98 14.97
C ARG A 5 2.08 6.13 16.40
N ARG A 6 0.97 6.84 16.63
CA ARG A 6 0.35 6.99 17.96
C ARG A 6 -0.12 5.66 18.53
N ALA A 7 -0.61 4.76 17.69
CA ALA A 7 -1.16 3.47 18.10
C ALA A 7 -0.08 2.41 18.40
N LEU A 8 1.08 2.49 17.75
CA LEU A 8 2.16 1.52 17.89
C LEU A 8 3.01 1.79 19.13
N LYS A 9 3.49 0.70 19.77
CA LYS A 9 4.52 0.79 20.82
C LYS A 9 5.84 1.28 20.18
N PRO A 10 6.72 1.96 20.94
CA PRO A 10 8.07 2.29 20.45
C PRO A 10 8.81 1.04 19.95
N GLY A 11 9.49 1.14 18.82
CA GLY A 11 10.21 0.03 18.18
C GLY A 11 9.33 -1.07 17.58
N ALA A 12 7.99 -0.94 17.59
CA ALA A 12 7.12 -1.96 17.01
C ALA A 12 7.22 -1.98 15.47
N PRO A 13 7.15 -3.16 14.83
CA PRO A 13 7.14 -3.25 13.39
C PRO A 13 5.84 -2.71 12.79
N LEU A 14 5.94 -2.15 11.59
CA LEU A 14 4.86 -1.75 10.72
C LEU A 14 5.01 -2.48 9.37
N ALA A 15 3.90 -2.98 8.84
CA ALA A 15 3.78 -3.52 7.50
C ALA A 15 2.59 -2.86 6.80
N ILE A 16 2.79 -2.36 5.58
CA ILE A 16 1.75 -1.80 4.72
C ILE A 16 1.80 -2.54 3.39
N LEU A 17 0.71 -3.21 3.05
CA LEU A 17 0.47 -3.75 1.71
C LEU A 17 -0.31 -2.70 0.92
N GLU A 18 0.17 -2.34 -0.27
CA GLU A 18 -0.42 -1.28 -1.10
C GLU A 18 -0.35 -1.66 -2.58
N LEU A 19 -1.31 -1.16 -3.35
CA LEU A 19 -1.34 -1.26 -4.81
C LEU A 19 -0.38 -0.24 -5.41
N GLU A 20 0.44 -0.68 -6.37
CA GLU A 20 1.13 0.24 -7.26
C GLU A 20 0.11 1.02 -8.11
N PRO A 21 0.45 2.22 -8.61
CA PRO A 21 -0.47 3.02 -9.40
C PRO A 21 -0.99 2.25 -10.62
N HIS A 22 -2.31 2.26 -10.80
CA HIS A 22 -2.97 1.51 -11.86
C HIS A 22 -4.09 2.32 -12.50
N SER A 23 -4.62 1.80 -13.62
CA SER A 23 -5.64 2.48 -14.45
C SER A 23 -7.04 1.88 -14.30
N GLU A 24 -7.26 1.07 -13.27
CA GLU A 24 -8.52 0.34 -13.06
C GLU A 24 -9.59 1.23 -12.41
N ALA A 25 -10.09 2.22 -13.16
CA ALA A 25 -11.04 3.21 -12.67
C ALA A 25 -12.36 2.62 -12.13
N TRP A 26 -12.74 1.41 -12.55
CA TRP A 26 -13.92 0.72 -12.01
C TRP A 26 -13.82 0.50 -10.49
N MET A 27 -12.61 0.38 -9.94
CA MET A 27 -12.40 0.19 -8.50
C MET A 27 -12.83 1.42 -7.68
N ARG A 28 -12.78 2.63 -8.24
CA ARG A 28 -13.36 3.83 -7.60
C ARG A 28 -14.85 3.64 -7.38
N ASP A 29 -15.55 3.29 -8.45
CA ASP A 29 -17.00 3.28 -8.47
C ASP A 29 -17.56 2.08 -7.70
N THR A 30 -16.91 0.92 -7.77
CA THR A 30 -17.43 -0.33 -7.17
C THR A 30 -16.83 -0.66 -5.81
N LEU A 31 -15.60 -0.24 -5.52
CA LEU A 31 -14.88 -0.59 -4.28
C LEU A 31 -14.50 0.64 -3.44
N GLY A 32 -14.75 1.86 -3.94
CA GLY A 32 -14.41 3.09 -3.24
C GLY A 32 -12.90 3.40 -3.23
N ASP A 33 -12.12 2.84 -4.16
CA ASP A 33 -10.68 3.07 -4.24
C ASP A 33 -10.37 4.48 -4.78
N LEU A 34 -10.16 5.45 -3.89
CA LEU A 34 -10.00 6.85 -4.25
C LEU A 34 -8.68 7.15 -4.99
N HIS A 35 -7.62 6.40 -4.68
CA HIS A 35 -6.26 6.74 -5.11
C HIS A 35 -5.80 5.94 -6.34
N LEU A 36 -6.41 4.78 -6.61
CA LEU A 36 -5.97 3.84 -7.65
C LEU A 36 -4.50 3.47 -7.51
N GLY A 37 -4.15 3.02 -6.30
CA GLY A 37 -2.79 2.75 -5.88
C GLY A 37 -1.98 4.00 -5.52
N LEU A 38 -0.83 3.77 -4.90
CA LEU A 38 0.11 4.82 -4.49
C LEU A 38 1.51 4.50 -4.99
N GLU A 39 2.24 5.54 -5.38
CA GLU A 39 3.66 5.39 -5.70
C GLU A 39 4.45 4.95 -4.46
N PRO A 40 5.27 3.88 -4.53
CA PRO A 40 6.05 3.40 -3.39
C PRO A 40 6.91 4.49 -2.76
N ALA A 41 7.53 5.34 -3.60
CA ALA A 41 8.34 6.46 -3.14
C ALA A 41 7.55 7.50 -2.32
N ALA A 42 6.27 7.72 -2.65
CA ALA A 42 5.41 8.64 -1.92
C ALA A 42 5.07 8.07 -0.53
N VAL A 43 4.81 6.77 -0.43
CA VAL A 43 4.56 6.08 0.84
C VAL A 43 5.81 6.10 1.73
N VAL A 44 6.99 5.78 1.17
CA VAL A 44 8.27 5.85 1.89
C VAL A 44 8.52 7.26 2.43
N ALA A 45 8.34 8.29 1.59
CA ALA A 45 8.54 9.67 2.01
C ALA A 45 7.55 10.07 3.11
N ALA A 46 6.30 9.62 3.04
CA ALA A 46 5.30 9.89 4.05
C ALA A 46 5.61 9.20 5.40
N LEU A 47 6.09 7.96 5.38
CA LEU A 47 6.51 7.23 6.58
C LEU A 47 7.71 7.89 7.25
N ARG A 48 8.73 8.27 6.47
CA ARG A 48 9.89 9.02 6.99
C ARG A 48 9.48 10.34 7.61
N ARG A 49 8.60 11.11 6.94
CA ARG A 49 8.05 12.37 7.52
C ARG A 49 7.24 12.13 8.79
N ALA A 50 6.57 10.99 8.90
CA ALA A 50 5.83 10.62 10.10
C ALA A 50 6.75 10.16 11.26
N GLY A 51 8.04 9.92 11.00
CA GLY A 51 9.03 9.53 12.01
C GLY A 51 9.19 8.02 12.18
N PHE A 52 8.89 7.23 11.15
CA PHE A 52 9.22 5.80 11.13
C PHE A 52 10.67 5.58 10.70
N ASP A 53 11.31 4.59 11.32
CA ASP A 53 12.69 4.18 11.07
C ASP A 53 12.74 2.97 10.14
N ASP A 54 13.91 2.74 9.52
CA ASP A 54 14.25 1.54 8.73
C ASP A 54 13.18 1.17 7.69
N VAL A 55 12.78 2.15 6.87
CA VAL A 55 11.72 2.01 5.87
C VAL A 55 12.27 1.32 4.60
N HIS A 56 11.74 0.14 4.29
CA HIS A 56 12.09 -0.67 3.12
C HIS A 56 10.87 -1.02 2.27
N VAL A 57 11.08 -1.15 0.97
CA VAL A 57 10.07 -1.61 0.01
C VAL A 57 10.47 -2.97 -0.53
N GLU A 58 9.52 -3.90 -0.55
CA GLU A 58 9.69 -5.24 -1.09
C GLU A 58 8.62 -5.50 -2.16
N PRO A 59 8.98 -6.06 -3.33
CA PRO A 59 7.98 -6.54 -4.27
C PRO A 59 7.25 -7.76 -3.68
N ILE A 60 5.97 -7.92 -4.02
CA ILE A 60 5.19 -9.10 -3.68
C ILE A 60 4.78 -9.84 -4.95
N ASP A 61 4.89 -11.17 -4.90
CA ASP A 61 4.23 -12.06 -5.85
C ASP A 61 2.86 -12.45 -5.29
N ASP A 62 1.81 -11.76 -5.75
CA ASP A 62 0.43 -12.07 -5.42
C ASP A 62 -0.21 -12.88 -6.55
N HIS A 63 -0.73 -14.05 -6.23
CA HIS A 63 -1.43 -14.91 -7.19
C HIS A 63 -2.91 -14.55 -7.34
N TYR A 64 -3.44 -13.64 -6.52
CA TYR A 64 -4.81 -13.20 -6.63
C TYR A 64 -4.99 -12.29 -7.86
N THR A 65 -5.89 -12.70 -8.75
CA THR A 65 -6.13 -12.01 -10.03
C THR A 65 -7.59 -11.59 -10.15
N PRO A 66 -7.96 -10.40 -9.65
CA PRO A 66 -9.34 -9.96 -9.63
C PRO A 66 -9.88 -9.74 -11.04
N ARG A 67 -11.18 -10.02 -11.21
CA ARG A 67 -11.87 -9.83 -12.48
C ARG A 67 -12.57 -8.47 -12.51
N ARG A 68 -12.49 -7.79 -13.65
CA ARG A 68 -13.22 -6.55 -13.88
C ARG A 68 -14.73 -6.84 -13.92
N PRO A 69 -15.59 -5.92 -13.44
CA PRO A 69 -17.04 -6.06 -13.50
C PRO A 69 -17.62 -5.75 -14.90
N ASP A 70 -16.86 -6.01 -15.97
CA ASP A 70 -17.31 -5.88 -17.36
C ASP A 70 -17.42 -7.27 -18.00
N PRO A 71 -18.63 -7.75 -18.33
CA PRO A 71 -18.84 -9.07 -18.92
C PRO A 71 -18.20 -9.25 -20.30
N LYS A 72 -17.77 -8.17 -20.97
CA LYS A 72 -17.06 -8.22 -22.25
C LYS A 72 -15.54 -8.31 -22.10
N ARG A 73 -15.00 -8.03 -20.91
CA ARG A 73 -13.57 -8.19 -20.58
C ARG A 73 -13.39 -9.38 -19.64
N SER A 74 -12.82 -10.45 -20.17
CA SER A 74 -12.54 -11.67 -19.40
C SER A 74 -11.12 -11.75 -18.85
N ASP A 75 -10.24 -10.84 -19.26
CA ASP A 75 -8.86 -10.74 -18.80
C ASP A 75 -8.82 -10.24 -17.34
N PRO A 76 -7.94 -10.81 -16.51
CA PRO A 76 -7.74 -10.31 -15.15
C PRO A 76 -7.24 -8.87 -15.12
N ALA A 77 -7.57 -8.15 -14.05
CA ALA A 77 -6.98 -6.85 -13.78
C ALA A 77 -5.53 -7.02 -13.30
N GLU A 78 -4.61 -6.26 -13.90
CA GLU A 78 -3.24 -6.16 -13.43
C GLU A 78 -3.20 -5.17 -12.27
N LEU A 79 -3.03 -5.70 -11.06
CA LEU A 79 -3.02 -4.93 -9.81
C LEU A 79 -1.77 -5.31 -9.00
N PRO A 80 -0.58 -4.85 -9.43
CA PRO A 80 0.65 -5.16 -8.73
C PRO A 80 0.63 -4.57 -7.32
N LEU A 81 1.09 -5.37 -6.35
CA LEU A 81 1.19 -5.00 -4.95
C LEU A 81 2.65 -4.89 -4.53
N TYR A 82 2.91 -4.02 -3.56
CA TYR A 82 4.18 -3.94 -2.87
C TYR A 82 3.99 -3.90 -1.36
N LEU A 83 5.01 -4.34 -0.64
CA LEU A 83 5.08 -4.25 0.81
C LEU A 83 6.02 -3.14 1.23
N VAL A 84 5.57 -2.31 2.16
CA VAL A 84 6.46 -1.42 2.90
C VAL A 84 6.62 -1.94 4.32
N ARG A 85 7.86 -2.16 4.75
CA ARG A 85 8.22 -2.48 6.13
C ARG A 85 8.92 -1.30 6.77
N ALA A 86 8.63 -1.06 8.04
CA ALA A 86 9.27 -0.02 8.83
C ALA A 86 9.15 -0.35 10.33
N PHE A 87 9.78 0.46 11.17
CA PHE A 87 9.61 0.39 12.62
C PHE A 87 9.13 1.72 13.16
N ALA A 88 8.20 1.69 14.12
CA ALA A 88 7.90 2.85 14.94
C ALA A 88 9.20 3.28 15.65
N PRO A 89 9.41 4.58 15.87
CA PRO A 89 10.68 5.06 16.39
C PRO A 89 10.98 4.42 17.75
N GLY A 90 12.25 4.08 17.96
CA GLY A 90 12.74 3.56 19.22
C GLY A 90 12.54 4.56 20.36
N ARG A 91 12.64 4.08 21.62
CA ARG A 91 12.80 5.02 22.74
C ARG A 91 14.16 5.70 22.56
N PRO A 92 14.25 7.04 22.63
CA PRO A 92 15.52 7.75 22.52
C PRO A 92 16.52 7.31 23.61
#